data_AF-A0AAV0JZ95-F1
#
_entry.id   AF-A0AAV0JZ95-F1
#
_cell.length_a   1.000
_cell.length_b   1.000
_cell.length_c   1.000
_cell.angle_alpha   90.00
_cell.angle_beta   90.00
_cell.angle_gamma   90.00
#
_symmetry.space_group_name_H-M   'P 1'
#
loop_
_entity.id
_entity.type
_entity.pdbx_description
1 polymer ?
#
loop_
_entity_poly.entity_id
_entity_poly.type
_entity_poly.pdbx_seq_one_letter_code
_entity_poly.pdbx_strand_id
1 'polypeptide(L)'
;MMLFRPTLSVIEELKATGKFELMDLRVDEAEHSMEMHLPYLAKVFKGHQVKVVPILVGALNAESEAKYGKLLEKYIDDPKNFFSVSSDFCHWGTRFNYTHYDNKHGAIYKSIEALDKMGMDIIETGDPDSFKKYLLEFENTICGRHPIGVFLHMTKNCSTKIKIQFLRYEQSSQCKTMRESSVSYASAAAKVDGE
;
A
#
# COMPACT_ATOMS: atom_id res chain seq x y z
N MET A 1 18.06 9.40 20.05
CA MET A 1 17.35 10.12 18.98
C MET A 1 17.88 9.62 17.64
N MET A 2 17.14 8.72 16.97
CA MET A 2 17.50 8.30 15.62
C MET A 2 16.94 9.34 14.67
N LEU A 3 17.82 10.14 14.05
CA LEU A 3 17.45 11.07 13.00
C LEU A 3 17.48 10.30 11.69
N PHE A 4 16.31 9.90 11.17
CA PHE A 4 16.19 9.51 9.78
C PHE A 4 16.49 10.76 8.94
N ARG A 5 17.68 10.83 8.35
CA ARG A 5 18.01 11.92 7.42
C ARG A 5 17.52 11.53 6.03
N PRO A 6 16.76 12.41 5.34
CA PRO A 6 16.38 12.16 3.97
C PRO A 6 17.61 12.01 3.07
N THR A 7 17.56 11.09 2.09
CA THR A 7 18.62 10.98 1.09
C THR A 7 18.49 12.15 0.11
N LEU A 8 19.25 13.22 0.33
CA LEU A 8 19.24 14.41 -0.56
C LEU A 8 19.35 14.02 -2.03
N SER A 9 20.21 13.04 -2.38
CA SER A 9 20.40 12.62 -3.77
C SER A 9 19.15 12.01 -4.42
N VAL A 10 18.41 11.15 -3.72
CA VAL A 10 17.18 10.52 -4.28
C VAL A 10 16.06 11.54 -4.37
N ILE A 11 15.91 12.41 -3.37
CA ILE A 11 14.88 13.46 -3.38
C ILE A 11 15.15 14.47 -4.50
N GLU A 12 16.40 14.89 -4.67
CA GLU A 12 16.81 15.77 -5.78
C GLU A 12 16.56 15.12 -7.13
N GLU A 13 16.85 13.83 -7.28
CA GLU A 13 16.58 13.06 -8.49
C GLU A 13 15.07 12.98 -8.80
N LEU A 14 14.25 12.65 -7.79
CA LEU A 14 12.80 12.64 -7.94
C LEU A 14 12.26 14.03 -8.28
N LYS A 15 12.76 15.08 -7.61
CA LYS A 15 12.39 16.48 -7.90
C LYS A 15 12.76 16.89 -9.32
N ALA A 16 13.94 16.50 -9.79
CA ALA A 16 14.43 16.83 -11.14
C ALA A 16 13.56 16.24 -12.26
N THR A 17 12.76 15.20 -11.97
CA THR A 17 11.79 14.67 -12.95
C THR A 17 10.65 15.66 -13.28
N GLY A 18 10.42 16.66 -12.42
CA GLY A 18 9.29 17.57 -12.52
C GLY A 18 7.93 16.89 -12.35
N LYS A 19 7.90 15.67 -11.79
CA LYS A 19 6.67 14.91 -11.52
C LYS A 19 6.26 14.90 -10.05
N PHE A 20 7.10 15.41 -9.16
CA PHE A 20 6.84 15.47 -7.72
C PHE A 20 6.77 16.92 -7.27
N GLU A 21 5.86 17.19 -6.35
CA GLU A 21 5.77 18.45 -5.63
C GLU A 21 6.35 18.27 -4.23
N LEU A 22 6.95 19.35 -3.70
CA LEU A 22 7.34 19.37 -2.31
C LEU A 22 6.11 19.72 -1.47
N MET A 23 5.88 18.93 -0.43
CA MET A 23 4.78 19.14 0.48
C MET A 23 5.09 20.30 1.44
N ASP A 24 4.06 21.09 1.75
CA ASP A 24 4.13 22.07 2.83
C ASP A 24 4.24 21.37 4.19
N LEU A 25 5.03 21.94 5.10
CA LEU A 25 5.30 21.35 6.42
C LEU A 25 4.01 21.08 7.21
N ARG A 26 2.99 21.93 7.11
CA ARG A 26 1.73 21.73 7.84
C ARG A 26 0.91 20.57 7.29
N VAL A 27 0.99 20.34 5.98
CA VAL A 27 0.33 19.20 5.34
C VAL A 27 1.05 17.92 5.73
N ASP A 28 2.38 17.94 5.80
CA ASP A 28 3.22 16.83 6.26
C ASP A 28 2.89 16.45 7.73
N GLU A 29 2.90 17.44 8.63
CA GLU A 29 2.57 17.22 10.06
C GLU A 29 1.12 16.78 10.32
N ALA A 30 0.20 17.02 9.38
CA ALA A 30 -1.20 16.59 9.47
C ALA A 30 -1.46 15.21 8.83
N GLU A 31 -0.47 14.65 8.13
CA GLU A 31 -0.55 13.35 7.47
C GLU A 31 -0.14 12.24 8.45
N HIS A 32 -0.97 11.19 8.57
CA HIS A 32 -0.71 10.12 9.54
C HIS A 32 -0.38 8.76 8.92
N SER A 33 -0.68 8.53 7.63
CA SER A 33 -0.44 7.23 6.98
C SER A 33 1.03 6.84 6.95
N MET A 34 1.93 7.83 6.97
CA MET A 34 3.38 7.62 7.06
C MET A 34 3.88 7.63 8.51
N GLU A 35 3.37 8.54 9.33
CA GLU A 35 3.75 8.67 10.75
C GLU A 35 3.60 7.33 11.49
N MET A 36 2.55 6.56 11.20
CA MET A 36 2.30 5.27 11.84
C MET A 36 3.36 4.20 11.52
N HIS A 37 4.11 4.33 10.42
CA HIS A 37 5.17 3.39 10.05
C HIS A 37 6.50 3.71 10.71
N LEU A 38 6.79 4.98 11.00
CA LEU A 38 8.11 5.43 11.46
C LEU A 38 8.55 4.76 12.77
N PRO A 39 7.71 4.59 13.81
CA PRO A 39 8.11 3.87 15.02
C PRO A 39 8.48 2.40 14.75
N TYR A 40 7.73 1.74 13.86
CA TYR A 40 7.97 0.33 13.52
C TYR A 40 9.27 0.19 12.73
N LEU A 41 9.50 1.04 11.72
CA LEU A 41 10.75 1.06 10.95
C LEU A 41 11.95 1.38 11.85
N ALA A 42 11.82 2.34 12.78
CA ALA A 42 12.88 2.67 13.74
C ALA A 42 13.24 1.48 14.64
N LYS A 43 12.24 0.68 15.02
CA LYS A 43 12.45 -0.53 15.81
C LYS A 43 13.12 -1.64 15.00
N VAL A 44 12.66 -1.90 13.77
CA VAL A 44 13.20 -2.94 12.87
C VAL A 44 14.63 -2.64 12.48
N PHE A 45 14.93 -1.40 12.08
CA PHE A 45 16.26 -0.97 11.66
C PHE A 45 17.14 -0.48 12.81
N LYS A 46 16.80 -0.80 14.07
CA LYS A 46 17.59 -0.38 15.22
C LYS A 46 19.03 -0.89 15.08
N GLY A 47 20.00 0.03 15.15
CA GLY A 47 21.43 -0.28 14.98
C GLY A 47 21.94 -0.20 13.54
N HIS A 48 21.06 0.07 12.57
CA HIS A 48 21.41 0.29 11.17
C HIS A 48 21.28 1.76 10.81
N GLN A 49 22.19 2.27 9.99
CA GLN A 49 22.08 3.61 9.44
C GLN A 49 21.26 3.56 8.16
N VAL A 50 19.99 3.93 8.26
CA VAL A 50 19.06 3.99 7.12
C VAL A 50 18.66 5.42 6.82
N LYS A 51 18.38 5.68 5.55
CA LYS A 51 17.81 6.94 5.07
C LYS A 51 16.39 6.69 4.59
N VAL A 52 15.51 7.67 4.76
CA VAL A 52 14.09 7.55 4.41
C VAL A 52 13.76 8.53 3.29
N VAL A 53 13.01 8.06 2.30
CA VAL A 53 12.48 8.89 1.22
C VAL A 53 10.96 8.86 1.33
N PRO A 54 10.34 9.86 1.98
CA PRO A 54 8.89 9.92 2.12
C PRO A 54 8.25 10.27 0.77
N ILE A 55 7.26 9.49 0.34
CA ILE A 55 6.45 9.76 -0.86
C ILE A 55 4.98 9.67 -0.47
N LEU A 56 4.28 10.81 -0.45
CA LEU A 56 2.83 10.81 -0.31
C LEU A 56 2.18 10.59 -1.69
N VAL A 57 1.33 9.59 -1.77
CA VAL A 57 0.57 9.27 -3.00
C VAL A 57 -0.85 9.75 -2.82
N GLY A 58 -1.25 10.73 -3.63
CA GLY A 58 -2.63 11.23 -3.67
C GLY A 58 -3.58 10.33 -4.47
N ALA A 59 -4.72 10.90 -4.87
CA ALA A 59 -5.65 10.24 -5.77
C ALA A 59 -5.07 10.20 -7.19
N LEU A 60 -4.64 9.02 -7.63
CA LEU A 60 -4.09 8.81 -8.97
C LEU A 60 -5.13 8.23 -9.92
N ASN A 61 -4.97 8.51 -11.20
CA ASN A 61 -5.61 7.73 -12.27
C ASN A 61 -4.67 6.60 -12.73
N ALA A 62 -5.20 5.64 -13.48
CA ALA A 62 -4.44 4.47 -13.91
C ALA A 62 -3.19 4.81 -14.76
N GLU A 63 -3.26 5.85 -15.59
CA GLU A 63 -2.11 6.31 -16.37
C GLU A 63 -1.00 6.84 -15.45
N SER A 64 -1.37 7.58 -14.41
CA SER A 64 -0.44 8.11 -13.42
C SER A 64 0.17 7.00 -12.58
N GLU A 65 -0.60 6.00 -12.15
CA GLU A 65 -0.08 4.82 -11.45
C GLU A 65 0.98 4.09 -12.29
N ALA A 66 0.68 3.83 -13.57
CA ALA A 66 1.64 3.20 -14.49
C ALA A 66 2.90 4.04 -14.69
N LYS A 67 2.74 5.35 -14.85
CA LYS A 67 3.84 6.30 -15.03
C LYS A 67 4.75 6.39 -13.80
N TYR A 68 4.19 6.50 -12.60
CA TYR A 68 4.98 6.52 -11.38
C TYR A 68 5.61 5.16 -11.12
N GLY A 69 4.92 4.06 -11.43
CA GLY A 69 5.49 2.74 -11.33
C GLY A 69 6.72 2.57 -12.22
N LYS A 70 6.63 3.00 -13.48
CA LYS A 70 7.78 3.03 -14.42
C LYS A 70 8.93 3.92 -13.91
N LEU A 71 8.59 5.09 -13.37
CA LEU A 71 9.59 6.05 -12.87
C LEU A 71 10.37 5.49 -11.68
N LEU A 72 9.69 4.78 -10.78
CA LEU A 72 10.23 4.28 -9.52
C LEU A 72 10.82 2.85 -9.62
N GLU A 73 10.58 2.12 -10.73
CA GLU A 73 10.97 0.71 -10.89
C GLU A 73 12.46 0.45 -10.60
N LYS A 74 13.35 1.35 -11.03
CA LYS A 74 14.80 1.20 -10.93
C LYS A 74 15.29 1.14 -9.49
N TYR A 75 14.50 1.68 -8.55
CA TYR A 75 14.83 1.64 -7.14
C TYR A 75 14.52 0.26 -6.53
N ILE A 76 13.67 -0.57 -7.15
CA ILE A 76 13.50 -1.99 -6.77
C ILE A 76 14.76 -2.79 -7.11
N ASP A 77 15.40 -2.47 -8.24
CA ASP A 77 16.57 -3.21 -8.74
C ASP A 77 17.85 -2.98 -7.92
N ASP A 78 17.85 -2.01 -6.99
CA ASP A 78 18.93 -1.86 -6.00
C ASP A 78 18.59 -2.62 -4.70
N PRO A 79 19.31 -3.73 -4.38
CA PRO A 79 19.02 -4.55 -3.21
C PRO A 79 19.27 -3.85 -1.87
N LYS A 80 19.83 -2.63 -1.87
CA LYS A 80 19.98 -1.81 -0.66
C LYS A 80 18.71 -1.05 -0.32
N ASN A 81 17.73 -0.99 -1.22
CA ASN A 81 16.48 -0.29 -1.00
C ASN A 81 15.45 -1.21 -0.35
N PHE A 82 14.56 -0.59 0.41
CA PHE A 82 13.41 -1.24 1.03
C PHE A 82 12.19 -0.35 0.83
N PHE A 83 11.08 -0.95 0.39
CA PHE A 83 9.81 -0.26 0.19
C PHE A 83 8.83 -0.61 1.29
N SER A 84 8.23 0.42 1.87
CA SER A 84 7.10 0.29 2.78
C SER A 84 5.88 0.93 2.11
N VAL A 85 4.89 0.11 1.78
CA VAL A 85 3.63 0.54 1.15
C VAL A 85 2.53 0.50 2.21
N SER A 86 1.99 1.67 2.55
CA SER A 86 0.98 1.83 3.61
C SER A 86 -0.44 1.63 3.06
N SER A 87 -1.22 0.73 3.67
CA SER A 87 -2.65 0.56 3.38
C SER A 87 -3.37 -0.21 4.48
N ASP A 88 -4.55 0.25 4.85
CA ASP A 88 -5.62 -0.59 5.38
C ASP A 88 -6.40 -1.24 4.22
N PHE A 89 -7.14 -2.31 4.51
CA PHE A 89 -8.03 -3.00 3.57
C PHE A 89 -9.48 -2.50 3.73
N CYS A 90 -10.51 -3.34 3.59
CA CYS A 90 -11.91 -2.91 3.64
C CYS A 90 -12.25 -2.09 4.89
N HIS A 91 -12.73 -0.86 4.66
CA HIS A 91 -13.47 -0.05 5.62
C HIS A 91 -14.97 -0.32 5.40
N TRP A 92 -15.53 -1.23 6.18
CA TRP A 92 -16.92 -1.68 6.04
C TRP A 92 -17.83 -1.02 7.07
N GLY A 93 -19.00 -0.58 6.64
CA GLY A 93 -20.06 -0.02 7.47
C GLY A 93 -20.65 1.26 6.90
N THR A 94 -21.84 1.62 7.38
CA THR A 94 -22.58 2.82 6.93
C THR A 94 -21.78 4.12 7.10
N ARG A 95 -20.95 4.23 8.15
CA ARG A 95 -20.06 5.38 8.38
C ARG A 95 -19.00 5.60 7.29
N PHE A 96 -18.70 4.55 6.52
CA PHE A 96 -17.77 4.58 5.39
C PHE A 96 -18.50 4.63 4.04
N ASN A 97 -19.84 4.69 4.05
CA ASN A 97 -20.69 4.59 2.87
C ASN A 97 -20.41 3.33 2.04
N TYR A 98 -20.01 2.22 2.69
CA TYR A 98 -19.66 0.98 2.03
C TYR A 98 -20.15 -0.22 2.85
N THR A 99 -21.14 -0.94 2.31
CA THR A 99 -21.73 -2.11 2.98
C THR A 99 -21.90 -3.27 2.00
N HIS A 100 -20.93 -3.47 1.11
CA HIS A 100 -20.92 -4.63 0.21
C HIS A 100 -21.06 -5.92 1.02
N TYR A 101 -21.96 -6.80 0.62
CA TYR A 101 -22.24 -8.04 1.32
C TYR A 101 -22.69 -9.12 0.36
N ASP A 102 -21.92 -10.21 0.27
CA ASP A 102 -22.28 -11.44 -0.41
C ASP A 102 -22.71 -12.48 0.64
N ASN A 103 -24.00 -12.79 0.62
CA ASN A 103 -24.63 -13.73 1.55
C ASN A 103 -24.13 -15.18 1.42
N LYS A 104 -23.47 -15.54 0.31
CA LYS A 104 -22.88 -16.87 0.12
C LYS A 104 -21.77 -17.16 1.14
N HIS A 105 -21.14 -16.13 1.69
CA HIS A 105 -20.11 -16.26 2.71
C HIS A 105 -20.65 -16.32 4.14
N GLY A 106 -21.98 -16.27 4.33
CA GLY A 106 -22.59 -16.35 5.65
C GLY A 106 -22.55 -15.00 6.38
N ALA A 107 -21.90 -14.93 7.53
CA ALA A 107 -21.85 -13.68 8.32
C ALA A 107 -21.13 -12.54 7.57
N ILE A 108 -21.50 -11.29 7.84
CA ILE A 108 -20.92 -10.09 7.18
C ILE A 108 -19.39 -10.09 7.25
N TYR A 109 -18.80 -10.34 8.42
CA TYR A 109 -17.34 -10.39 8.58
C TYR A 109 -16.65 -11.44 7.68
N LYS A 110 -17.34 -12.53 7.33
CA LYS A 110 -16.84 -13.55 6.39
C LYS A 110 -16.96 -13.10 4.94
N SER A 111 -17.99 -12.33 4.59
CA SER A 111 -18.07 -11.68 3.27
C SER A 111 -16.97 -10.63 3.11
N ILE A 112 -16.68 -9.85 4.16
CA ILE A 112 -15.55 -8.89 4.16
C ILE A 112 -14.23 -9.64 3.98
N GLU A 113 -14.02 -10.70 4.76
CA GLU A 113 -12.81 -11.54 4.65
C GLU A 113 -12.62 -12.12 3.25
N ALA A 114 -13.69 -12.62 2.62
CA ALA A 114 -13.63 -13.15 1.27
C ALA A 114 -13.31 -12.06 0.23
N LEU A 115 -13.92 -10.88 0.36
CA LEU A 115 -13.65 -9.75 -0.52
C LEU A 115 -12.21 -9.26 -0.41
N ASP A 116 -11.70 -9.12 0.82
CA ASP A 116 -10.31 -8.69 1.05
C ASP A 116 -9.32 -9.73 0.55
N LYS A 117 -9.56 -11.02 0.84
CA LYS A 117 -8.70 -12.11 0.36
C LYS A 117 -8.67 -12.21 -1.15
N MET A 118 -9.77 -11.96 -1.84
CA MET A 118 -9.78 -11.85 -3.30
C MET A 118 -8.84 -10.73 -3.79
N GLY A 119 -8.88 -9.56 -3.16
CA GLY A 119 -7.95 -8.46 -3.45
C GLY A 119 -6.50 -8.82 -3.14
N MET A 120 -6.25 -9.48 -2.01
CA MET A 120 -4.93 -9.98 -1.61
C MET A 120 -4.37 -10.98 -2.62
N ASP A 121 -5.15 -12.00 -3.01
CA ASP A 121 -4.76 -13.02 -3.98
C ASP A 121 -4.41 -12.39 -5.33
N ILE A 122 -5.16 -11.37 -5.76
CA ILE A 122 -4.87 -10.61 -6.98
C ILE A 122 -3.57 -9.82 -6.84
N ILE A 123 -3.33 -9.17 -5.71
CA ILE A 123 -2.07 -8.44 -5.45
C ILE A 123 -0.87 -9.41 -5.46
N GLU A 124 -1.02 -10.63 -4.94
CA GLU A 124 0.05 -11.66 -4.96
C GLU A 124 0.45 -12.07 -6.39
N THR A 125 -0.42 -11.90 -7.38
CA THR A 125 -0.07 -12.15 -8.79
C THR A 125 0.92 -11.14 -9.37
N GLY A 126 1.06 -9.97 -8.75
CA GLY A 126 1.86 -8.87 -9.28
C GLY A 126 1.22 -8.13 -10.47
N ASP A 127 -0.04 -8.42 -10.83
CA ASP A 127 -0.70 -7.81 -11.98
C ASP A 127 -1.54 -6.56 -11.62
N PRO A 128 -1.08 -5.34 -11.98
CA PRO A 128 -1.84 -4.11 -11.72
C PRO A 128 -3.17 -4.05 -12.49
N ASP A 129 -3.28 -4.68 -13.67
CA ASP A 129 -4.49 -4.62 -14.48
C ASP A 129 -5.62 -5.44 -13.85
N SER A 130 -5.28 -6.59 -13.26
CA SER A 130 -6.22 -7.41 -12.48
C SER A 130 -6.65 -6.71 -11.20
N PHE A 131 -5.74 -6.06 -10.47
CA PHE A 131 -6.09 -5.30 -9.26
C PHE A 131 -7.03 -4.13 -9.57
N LYS A 132 -6.77 -3.41 -10.67
CA LYS A 132 -7.66 -2.36 -11.16
C LYS A 132 -9.07 -2.88 -11.47
N LYS A 133 -9.19 -4.02 -12.15
CA LYS A 133 -10.50 -4.64 -12.46
C LYS A 133 -11.26 -4.97 -11.18
N TYR A 134 -10.60 -5.56 -10.19
CA TYR A 134 -11.18 -5.83 -8.88
C TYR A 134 -11.71 -4.55 -8.20
N LEU A 135 -10.92 -3.47 -8.19
CA LEU A 135 -11.36 -2.19 -7.61
C LEU A 135 -12.56 -1.60 -8.35
N LEU A 136 -12.61 -1.72 -9.68
CA LEU A 136 -13.74 -1.25 -10.48
C LEU A 136 -15.01 -2.08 -10.27
N GLU A 137 -14.86 -3.38 -10.00
CA GLU A 137 -16.00 -4.28 -9.83
C GLU A 137 -16.60 -4.17 -8.42
N PHE A 138 -15.77 -4.13 -7.39
CA PHE A 138 -16.22 -4.23 -6.00
C PHE A 138 -16.19 -2.91 -5.24
N GLU A 139 -15.45 -1.92 -5.75
CA GLU A 139 -15.23 -0.63 -5.07
C GLU A 139 -14.74 -0.81 -3.62
N ASN A 140 -13.97 -1.88 -3.33
CA ASN A 140 -13.48 -2.13 -1.98
C ASN A 140 -12.67 -0.93 -1.48
N THR A 141 -12.92 -0.51 -0.24
CA THR A 141 -12.47 0.76 0.34
C THR A 141 -11.01 0.72 0.83
N ILE A 142 -10.14 0.02 0.11
CA ILE A 142 -8.70 -0.07 0.38
C ILE A 142 -8.08 1.33 0.28
N CYS A 143 -7.60 1.88 1.41
CA CYS A 143 -7.17 3.28 1.47
C CYS A 143 -5.88 3.53 0.67
N GLY A 144 -4.96 2.58 0.67
CA GLY A 144 -3.68 2.61 -0.05
C GLY A 144 -3.74 1.99 -1.44
N ARG A 145 -4.92 1.93 -2.07
CA ARG A 145 -5.08 1.37 -3.43
C ARG A 145 -4.13 2.00 -4.47
N HIS A 146 -3.85 3.31 -4.36
CA HIS A 146 -2.96 4.02 -5.28
C HIS A 146 -1.48 3.69 -5.02
N PRO A 147 -0.96 3.76 -3.78
CA PRO A 147 0.36 3.20 -3.46
C PRO A 147 0.55 1.74 -3.91
N ILE A 148 -0.46 0.88 -3.71
CA ILE A 148 -0.43 -0.52 -4.15
C ILE A 148 -0.36 -0.60 -5.68
N GLY A 149 -1.20 0.16 -6.40
CA GLY A 149 -1.19 0.21 -7.86
C GLY A 149 0.17 0.67 -8.43
N VAL A 150 0.76 1.71 -7.85
CA VAL A 150 2.12 2.17 -8.19
C VAL A 150 3.13 1.04 -7.94
N PHE A 151 3.09 0.39 -6.78
CA PHE A 151 4.01 -0.70 -6.45
C PHE A 151 3.89 -1.89 -7.40
N LEU A 152 2.68 -2.32 -7.76
CA LEU A 152 2.46 -3.38 -8.75
C LEU A 152 3.02 -3.00 -10.13
N HIS A 153 2.89 -1.73 -10.53
CA HIS A 153 3.55 -1.25 -11.74
C HIS A 153 5.08 -1.19 -11.62
N MET A 154 5.64 -0.89 -10.45
CA MET A 154 7.08 -0.98 -10.23
C MET A 154 7.57 -2.43 -10.40
N THR A 155 6.92 -3.40 -9.75
CA THR A 155 7.28 -4.82 -9.83
C THR A 155 7.10 -5.40 -11.23
N LYS A 156 6.11 -4.92 -11.99
CA LYS A 156 5.87 -5.31 -13.39
C LYS A 156 6.99 -4.87 -14.34
N ASN A 157 7.68 -3.77 -14.02
CA ASN A 157 8.64 -3.16 -14.94
C ASN A 157 10.11 -3.21 -14.46
N CYS A 158 10.38 -3.53 -13.21
CA CYS A 158 11.75 -3.74 -12.73
C CYS A 158 12.38 -5.00 -13.34
N SER A 159 13.71 -5.07 -13.33
CA SER A 159 14.46 -6.23 -13.83
C SER A 159 14.39 -7.41 -12.84
N THR A 160 14.27 -7.09 -11.55
CA THR A 160 14.23 -8.04 -10.45
C THR A 160 12.86 -8.68 -10.36
N LYS A 161 12.82 -10.01 -10.34
CA LYS A 161 11.57 -10.75 -10.11
C LYS A 161 11.19 -10.65 -8.64
N ILE A 162 10.00 -10.12 -8.37
CA ILE A 162 9.49 -9.95 -7.01
C ILE A 162 8.30 -10.87 -6.79
N LYS A 163 8.35 -11.65 -5.71
CA LYS A 163 7.23 -12.46 -5.22
C LYS A 163 6.59 -11.76 -4.02
N ILE A 164 5.29 -11.51 -4.13
CA ILE A 164 4.49 -10.88 -3.07
C ILE A 164 3.71 -11.98 -2.34
N GLN A 165 3.72 -11.92 -1.01
CA GLN A 165 2.96 -12.86 -0.18
C GLN A 165 2.38 -12.17 1.06
N PHE A 166 1.09 -12.31 1.29
CA PHE A 166 0.44 -11.92 2.53
C PHE A 166 0.74 -12.92 3.65
N LEU A 167 1.05 -12.38 4.82
CA LEU A 167 1.49 -13.12 6.01
C LEU A 167 0.41 -13.17 7.08
N ARG A 168 -0.43 -12.13 7.15
CA ARG A 168 -1.46 -12.00 8.17
C ARG A 168 -2.63 -11.17 7.66
N TYR A 169 -3.82 -11.53 8.11
CA TYR A 169 -5.06 -10.81 7.91
C TYR A 169 -5.81 -10.75 9.25
N GLU A 170 -6.33 -9.58 9.60
CA GLU A 170 -7.14 -9.37 10.78
C GLU A 170 -8.24 -8.34 10.47
N GLN A 171 -9.28 -8.31 11.29
CA GLN A 171 -10.33 -7.29 11.26
C GLN A 171 -10.39 -6.60 12.62
N SER A 172 -10.62 -5.29 12.65
CA SER A 172 -10.79 -4.53 13.89
C SER A 172 -11.90 -5.11 14.79
N SER A 173 -12.92 -5.69 14.17
CA SER A 173 -14.04 -6.37 14.82
C SER A 173 -14.78 -7.26 13.81
N GLN A 174 -15.41 -8.33 14.28
CA GLN A 174 -16.23 -9.20 13.43
C GLN A 174 -17.66 -8.64 13.31
N CYS A 175 -17.94 -7.89 12.25
CA CYS A 175 -19.27 -7.37 11.95
C CYS A 175 -20.31 -8.50 11.78
N LYS A 176 -21.38 -8.45 12.57
CA LYS A 176 -22.51 -9.40 12.53
C LYS A 176 -23.81 -8.77 12.05
N THR A 177 -23.92 -7.44 12.14
CA THR A 177 -25.13 -6.69 11.76
C THR A 177 -24.81 -5.46 10.92
N MET A 178 -25.80 -4.95 10.17
CA MET A 178 -25.65 -3.76 9.32
C MET A 178 -25.42 -2.44 10.09
N ARG A 179 -25.53 -2.46 11.43
CA ARG A 179 -25.27 -1.30 12.29
C ARG A 179 -23.80 -1.23 12.75
N GLU A 180 -23.06 -2.32 12.58
CA GLU A 180 -21.66 -2.41 12.96
C GLU A 180 -20.76 -1.87 11.84
N SER A 181 -19.49 -1.68 12.16
CA SER A 181 -18.47 -1.26 11.21
C SER A 181 -17.13 -1.85 11.60
N SER A 182 -16.28 -2.16 10.61
CA SER A 182 -14.94 -2.70 10.82
C SER A 182 -13.96 -2.11 9.82
N VAL A 183 -12.68 -2.16 10.16
CA VAL A 183 -11.57 -1.94 9.24
C VAL A 183 -10.74 -3.22 9.19
N SER A 184 -10.37 -3.65 7.99
CA SER A 184 -9.51 -4.81 7.78
C SER A 184 -8.05 -4.42 7.69
N TYR A 185 -7.17 -5.27 8.21
CA TYR A 185 -5.72 -5.09 8.20
C TYR A 185 -5.05 -6.30 7.59
N ALA A 186 -4.07 -6.07 6.72
CA ALA A 186 -3.27 -7.12 6.13
C ALA A 186 -1.79 -6.73 6.11
N SER A 187 -0.91 -7.71 6.29
CA SER A 187 0.54 -7.51 6.18
C SER A 187 1.10 -8.43 5.10
N ALA A 188 1.90 -7.90 4.18
CA ALA A 188 2.57 -8.65 3.14
C ALA A 188 4.09 -8.43 3.17
N ALA A 189 4.82 -9.39 2.61
CA ALA A 189 6.23 -9.25 2.28
C ALA A 189 6.41 -9.45 0.77
N ALA A 190 7.20 -8.58 0.17
CA ALA A 190 7.66 -8.71 -1.21
C ALA A 190 9.16 -9.02 -1.20
N LYS A 191 9.57 -10.11 -1.85
CA LYS A 191 10.95 -10.60 -1.85
C LYS A 191 11.42 -10.90 -3.26
N VAL A 192 12.73 -10.91 -3.47
CA VAL A 192 13.32 -11.39 -4.72
C VAL A 192 12.97 -12.88 -4.90
N ASP A 193 12.45 -13.25 -6.06
CA ASP A 193 12.06 -14.62 -6.37
C ASP A 193 13.31 -15.53 -6.40
N GLY A 194 13.35 -16.52 -5.50
CA GLY A 194 14.51 -17.40 -5.31
C GLY A 194 15.32 -17.15 -4.02
N GLU A 195 14.95 -16.16 -3.21
CA GLU A 195 15.49 -15.91 -1.86
C GLU A 195 14.50 -16.24 -0.72
#